data_AF-A0A524A3S8-F1
#
_entry.id   AF-A0A524A3S8-F1
#
_cell.length_a   1.000
_cell.length_b   1.000
_cell.length_c   1.000
_cell.angle_alpha   90.00
_cell.angle_beta   90.00
_cell.angle_gamma   90.00
#
_symmetry.space_group_name_H-M   'P 1'
#
loop_
_entity.id
_entity.type
_entity.pdbx_description
1 polymer ?
#
loop_
_entity_poly.entity_id
_entity_poly.type
_entity_poly.pdbx_seq_one_letter_code
_entity_poly.pdbx_strand_id
1 'polypeptide(L)'
;MISLLDVANIFMFGSGFFMFYTAYKDRNVLTGYNFPGTILIALAVTFMLAFYAQEGYWLSFVLTIPNYSYWLIVLASLIRNRDNETEK
;
A
#
# COMPACT_ATOMS: atom_id res chain seq x y z
N MET A 1 -2.63 8.27 -27.43
CA MET A 1 -1.22 8.27 -26.96
C MET A 1 -1.25 7.81 -25.51
N ILE A 2 -0.43 6.82 -25.14
CA ILE A 2 -0.28 6.39 -23.75
C ILE A 2 0.55 7.47 -23.05
N SER A 3 0.03 8.05 -21.97
CA SER A 3 0.75 9.07 -21.20
C SER A 3 1.69 8.41 -20.18
N LEU A 4 2.69 9.17 -19.69
CA LEU A 4 3.55 8.72 -18.60
C LEU A 4 2.74 8.36 -17.34
N LEU A 5 1.62 9.07 -17.11
CA LEU A 5 0.70 8.81 -16.02
C LEU A 5 0.03 7.43 -16.16
N ASP A 6 -0.35 7.04 -17.37
CA ASP A 6 -0.96 5.72 -17.63
C ASP A 6 0.03 4.58 -17.34
N VAL A 7 1.29 4.77 -17.75
CA VAL A 7 2.36 3.79 -17.45
C VAL A 7 2.58 3.68 -15.94
N ALA A 8 2.71 4.81 -15.24
CA ALA A 8 2.88 4.84 -13.79
C ALA A 8 1.73 4.16 -13.05
N ASN A 9 0.48 4.39 -13.49
CA ASN A 9 -0.71 3.77 -12.94
C ASN A 9 -0.71 2.24 -13.10
N ILE A 10 -0.32 1.74 -14.28
CA ILE A 10 -0.22 0.28 -14.53
C ILE A 10 0.87 -0.35 -13.66
N PHE A 11 2.02 0.31 -13.51
CA PHE A 11 3.09 -0.16 -12.62
C PHE A 11 2.67 -0.16 -11.15
N MET A 12 1.97 0.88 -10.69
CA MET A 12 1.43 0.95 -9.33
C MET A 12 0.41 -0.16 -9.06
N PHE A 13 -0.47 -0.41 -10.02
CA PHE A 13 -1.43 -1.51 -9.94
C PHE A 13 -0.75 -2.88 -9.90
N GLY A 14 0.14 -3.13 -10.86
CA GLY A 14 0.86 -4.40 -10.97
C GLY A 14 1.70 -4.68 -9.72
N SER A 15 2.46 -3.69 -9.24
CA SER A 15 3.23 -3.82 -8.00
C SER A 15 2.34 -4.11 -6.79
N GLY A 16 1.20 -3.42 -6.64
CA GLY A 16 0.24 -3.70 -5.57
C GLY A 16 -0.24 -5.16 -5.58
N PHE A 17 -0.56 -5.70 -6.76
CA PHE A 17 -0.94 -7.12 -6.91
C PHE A 17 0.20 -8.09 -6.58
N PHE A 18 1.42 -7.81 -7.04
CA PHE A 18 2.58 -8.65 -6.71
C PHE A 18 2.92 -8.63 -5.22
N MET A 19 2.82 -7.47 -4.58
CA MET A 19 3.00 -7.32 -3.13
C MET A 19 1.97 -8.15 -2.37
N PHE A 20 0.70 -8.08 -2.78
CA PHE A 20 -0.37 -8.92 -2.23
C PHE A 20 -0.10 -10.42 -2.39
N TYR A 21 0.26 -10.84 -3.60
CA TYR A 21 0.59 -12.24 -3.87
C TYR A 21 1.76 -12.72 -3.01
N THR A 22 2.79 -11.88 -2.87
CA THR A 22 3.98 -12.18 -2.06
C THR A 22 3.61 -12.31 -0.58
N ALA A 23 2.83 -11.38 -0.02
CA ALA A 23 2.36 -11.46 1.37
C ALA A 23 1.40 -12.62 1.61
N TYR A 24 0.63 -13.03 0.61
CA TYR A 24 -0.21 -14.23 0.70
C TYR A 24 0.65 -15.50 0.77
N LYS A 25 1.72 -15.57 -0.03
CA LYS A 25 2.63 -16.71 -0.09
C LYS A 25 3.57 -16.79 1.13
N ASP A 26 4.05 -15.65 1.62
CA ASP A 26 4.92 -15.55 2.79
C ASP A 26 4.51 -14.37 3.66
N ARG A 27 3.97 -14.67 4.85
CA ARG A 27 3.53 -13.63 5.79
C ARG A 27 4.68 -12.97 6.54
N ASN A 28 5.87 -13.55 6.56
CA ASN A 28 7.02 -12.95 7.24
C ASN A 28 7.46 -11.64 6.55
N VAL A 29 7.12 -11.48 5.27
CA VAL A 29 7.41 -10.25 4.53
C VAL A 29 6.68 -9.05 5.14
N LEU A 30 5.51 -9.25 5.76
CA LEU A 30 4.73 -8.20 6.42
C LEU A 30 5.40 -7.65 7.68
N THR A 31 6.37 -8.38 8.26
CA THR A 31 7.06 -7.98 9.50
C THR A 31 8.45 -7.40 9.24
N GLY A 32 8.94 -7.45 8.00
CA GLY A 32 10.26 -6.92 7.62
C GLY A 32 10.31 -5.38 7.48
N TYR A 33 9.18 -4.69 7.67
CA TYR A 33 9.07 -3.25 7.49
C TYR A 33 9.20 -2.48 8.80
N ASN A 34 9.80 -1.28 8.72
CA ASN A 34 9.87 -0.35 9.85
C ASN A 34 8.52 0.36 10.07
N PHE A 35 8.09 0.48 11.33
CA PHE A 35 6.80 1.07 11.69
C PHE A 35 6.64 2.55 11.27
N PRO A 36 7.53 3.49 11.68
CA PRO A 36 7.52 4.86 11.18
C PRO A 36 7.47 4.97 9.64
N GLY A 37 8.29 4.20 8.93
CA GLY A 37 8.32 4.20 7.48
C GLY A 37 7.00 3.74 6.86
N THR A 38 6.41 2.69 7.43
CA THR A 38 5.12 2.13 6.99
C THR A 38 3.99 3.15 7.19
N ILE A 39 3.97 3.87 8.31
CA ILE A 39 2.99 4.94 8.55
C ILE A 39 3.10 6.03 7.49
N LEU A 40 4.32 6.49 7.19
CA LEU A 40 4.54 7.54 6.21
C LEU A 40 4.04 7.12 4.82
N ILE A 41 4.29 5.87 4.43
CA ILE A 41 3.82 5.35 3.14
C ILE A 41 2.29 5.24 3.13
N ALA A 42 1.67 4.69 4.16
CA ALA A 42 0.21 4.58 4.25
C ALA A 42 -0.46 5.96 4.17
N LEU A 43 0.09 6.96 4.86
CA LEU A 43 -0.38 8.34 4.79
C LEU A 43 -0.18 8.95 3.39
N ALA A 44 0.99 8.79 2.79
CA ALA A 44 1.29 9.30 1.45
C ALA A 44 0.30 8.76 0.41
N VAL A 45 0.02 7.45 0.44
CA VAL A 45 -0.95 6.82 -0.47
C VAL A 45 -2.38 7.30 -0.16
N THR A 46 -2.72 7.55 1.11
CA THR A 46 -4.02 8.15 1.48
C THR A 46 -4.22 9.53 0.86
N PHE A 47 -3.22 10.41 0.98
CA PHE A 47 -3.26 11.73 0.36
C PHE A 47 -3.32 11.66 -1.17
N MET A 48 -2.60 10.71 -1.78
CA MET A 48 -2.63 10.49 -3.21
C MET A 48 -4.02 10.06 -3.70
N LEU A 49 -4.69 9.15 -2.98
CA LEU A 49 -6.06 8.76 -3.28
C LEU A 49 -7.04 9.92 -3.13
N ALA A 50 -6.89 10.74 -2.10
CA ALA A 50 -7.71 11.94 -1.92
C ALA A 50 -7.53 12.93 -3.08
N PHE A 51 -6.27 13.17 -3.49
CA PHE A 51 -5.96 13.99 -4.66
C PHE A 51 -6.59 13.42 -5.95
N TYR A 52 -6.47 12.11 -6.18
CA TYR A 52 -7.10 11.47 -7.35
C TYR A 52 -8.62 11.61 -7.36
N ALA A 53 -9.27 11.50 -6.19
CA ALA A 53 -10.71 11.70 -6.09
C ALA A 53 -11.11 13.16 -6.36
N GLN A 54 -10.33 14.13 -5.86
CA GLN A 54 -10.57 15.57 -6.07
C GLN A 54 -10.41 15.99 -7.53
N GLU A 55 -9.37 15.50 -8.21
CA GLU A 55 -9.08 15.82 -9.61
C GLU A 55 -9.90 14.98 -10.61
N GLY A 56 -10.72 14.04 -10.13
CA GLY A 56 -11.54 13.16 -10.98
C GLY A 56 -10.76 12.04 -11.69
N TYR A 57 -9.54 11.72 -11.24
CA TYR A 57 -8.70 10.65 -11.78
C TYR A 57 -9.13 9.26 -11.26
N TRP A 58 -10.37 8.86 -11.56
CA TRP A 58 -10.97 7.61 -11.06
C TRP A 58 -10.23 6.34 -11.48
N LEU A 59 -9.63 6.31 -12.68
CA LEU A 59 -8.83 5.17 -13.11
C LEU A 59 -7.58 5.04 -12.23
N SER A 60 -6.81 6.11 -12.04
CA SER A 60 -5.64 6.13 -11.15
C SER A 60 -6.02 5.76 -9.71
N PHE A 61 -7.17 6.27 -9.23
CA PHE A 61 -7.72 5.93 -7.92
C PHE A 61 -7.90 4.43 -7.76
N VAL A 62 -8.67 3.78 -8.65
CA VAL A 62 -8.95 2.35 -8.59
C VAL A 62 -7.67 1.53 -8.73
N LEU A 63 -6.75 1.95 -9.61
CA LEU A 63 -5.49 1.26 -9.83
C LEU A 63 -4.53 1.36 -8.62
N THR A 64 -4.73 2.33 -7.73
CA THR A 64 -3.91 2.52 -6.52
C THR A 64 -4.47 1.76 -5.31
N ILE A 65 -5.75 1.35 -5.33
CA ILE A 65 -6.40 0.63 -4.21
C ILE A 65 -5.64 -0.64 -3.78
N PRO A 66 -5.14 -1.50 -4.69
CA PRO A 66 -4.39 -2.68 -4.28
C PRO A 66 -3.11 -2.30 -3.53
N ASN A 67 -2.37 -1.30 -4.01
CA ASN A 67 -1.17 -0.83 -3.34
C ASN A 67 -1.50 -0.28 -1.94
N TYR A 68 -2.52 0.56 -1.84
CA TYR A 68 -2.98 1.11 -0.56
C TYR A 68 -3.37 0.01 0.44
N SER A 69 -4.14 -0.96 -0.01
CA SER A 69 -4.65 -2.04 0.84
C SER A 69 -3.51 -2.93 1.37
N TYR A 70 -2.47 -3.16 0.57
CA TYR A 70 -1.26 -3.83 1.03
C TYR A 70 -0.60 -3.09 2.21
N TRP A 71 -0.40 -1.78 2.10
CA TRP A 71 0.23 -0.99 3.15
C TRP A 71 -0.60 -0.94 4.44
N LEU A 72 -1.92 -0.94 4.34
CA LEU A 72 -2.80 -1.07 5.51
C LEU A 72 -2.62 -2.42 6.21
N ILE A 73 -2.45 -3.50 5.45
CA ILE A 73 -2.20 -4.85 6.01
C ILE A 73 -0.84 -4.91 6.71
N VAL A 74 0.21 -4.35 6.10
CA VAL A 74 1.53 -4.24 6.73
C VAL A 74 1.42 -3.45 8.03
N LEU A 75 0.77 -2.29 8.01
CA LEU A 75 0.59 -1.46 9.20
C LEU A 75 -0.16 -2.22 10.31
N ALA A 76 -1.26 -2.90 9.98
CA ALA A 76 -2.02 -3.71 10.94
C ALA A 76 -1.17 -4.87 11.52
N SER A 77 -0.34 -5.50 10.69
CA SER A 77 0.58 -6.56 11.12
C SER A 77 1.62 -6.04 12.11
N LEU A 78 2.20 -4.86 11.85
CA LEU A 78 3.18 -4.23 12.73
C LEU A 78 2.55 -3.79 14.06
N ILE A 79 1.33 -3.23 14.04
CA ILE A 79 0.60 -2.87 15.25
C ILE A 79 0.37 -4.11 16.12
N ARG A 80 -0.16 -5.19 15.52
CA ARG A 80 -0.43 -6.44 16.23
C ARG A 80 0.82 -7.05 16.84
N ASN A 81 1.95 -7.01 16.16
CA ASN A 81 3.21 -7.56 16.70
C ASN A 81 3.75 -6.72 17.86
N ARG A 82 3.55 -5.40 17.82
CA ARG A 82 3.97 -4.50 18.89
C ARG A 82 3.19 -4.78 20.18
N ASP A 83 1.89 -5.01 20.08
CA ASP A 83 1.05 -5.37 21.24
C ASP A 83 1.54 -6.66 21.91
N ASN A 84 1.90 -7.68 21.11
CA ASN A 84 2.43 -8.96 21.61
C ASN A 84 3.81 -8.84 22.28
N GLU A 85 4.63 -7.85 21.93
CA GLU A 85 5.93 -7.61 22.59
C GLU A 85 5.75 -6.94 23.96
N THR A 86 4.71 -6.12 24.14
CA THR A 86 4.36 -5.50 25.42
C THR A 86 3.71 -6.44 26.43
N GLU A 87 3.15 -7.58 25.97
CA GLU A 87 2.57 -8.61 26.85
C GLU A 87 3.58 -9.64 27.39
N LYS A 88 4.84 -9.62 26.93
CA LYS A 88 5.92 -10.50 27.42
C LYS A 88 6.81 -9.80 28.44
#